data_AF-A0A8H6T1A8-F1
#
_entry.id   AF-A0A8H6T1A8-F1
#
_cell.length_a   1.000
_cell.length_b   1.000
_cell.length_c   1.000
_cell.angle_alpha   90.00
_cell.angle_beta   90.00
_cell.angle_gamma   90.00
#
_symmetry.space_group_name_H-M   'P 1'
#
loop_
_entity.id
_entity.type
_entity.pdbx_description
1 polymer ?
#
loop_
_entity_poly.entity_id
_entity_poly.type
_entity_poly.pdbx_seq_one_letter_code
_entity_poly.pdbx_strand_id
1 'polypeptide(L)'
;MSASTPAGDSEPVNVVIGADAYWAANDAPPGWGDGPSDDPSFHGRYNDSIFLPDPEPADAWIFTVAGRAISIHGISPPKLAIYNQTIGIANPDDAKADPAKAGTYARYTWPAPAIGGELYSSGRLPADTKQLKLGLLGYRGMAFNYVLYEAVELTDLAGQTILVDDTSKEISWRGNGWKTREAEEYKSATRVQCELIKLLGTGHEDDEIAGTAPFNATMFPHGNSTHVSGTTGDGFEFRFAGTSIDVYGVSPGPIDLKTWRLTMSFSIDNTQNSTISYTSGFQPDRNTGSALTTHFLYFSAKSLSAGNHSLVATIVDVAGVVGEEGTMAHIDYLTYEPSFTTLRDKPSFATSAGNESDTGGAGEGATLPGTGGGDQAGTGKARSPVAAIVGGVLGAVILAALIILGLVCVRRRRRRRTREQRLSQVESDFTQVQEPFAVFQPSLAAMSETSSITQKQRAAGSLQERSPRLEPQRARSGSGPTSTDSSPFNVPSSEHAGGGAQVVELDTRVRDLQREVDLLRMEIAPPRYE
;
A
#
# COMPACT_ATOMS: atom_id res chain seq x y z
N MET A 1 -20.02 11.68 46.42
CA MET A 1 -19.35 12.02 45.16
C MET A 1 -18.32 10.92 44.91
N SER A 2 -18.68 9.93 44.08
CA SER A 2 -17.74 8.88 43.68
C SER A 2 -16.79 9.49 42.66
N ALA A 3 -15.50 9.55 42.97
CA ALA A 3 -14.49 9.99 42.01
C ALA A 3 -14.43 8.95 40.89
N SER A 4 -14.84 9.33 39.67
CA SER A 4 -14.62 8.53 38.48
C SER A 4 -13.11 8.38 38.31
N THR A 5 -12.61 7.15 38.42
CA THR A 5 -11.26 6.80 38.00
C THR A 5 -11.05 7.31 36.58
N PRO A 6 -9.94 8.02 36.26
CA PRO A 6 -9.68 8.45 34.89
C PRO A 6 -9.75 7.23 33.98
N ALA A 7 -10.58 7.32 32.94
CA ALA A 7 -10.64 6.30 31.90
C ALA A 7 -9.20 6.02 31.46
N GLY A 8 -8.74 4.77 31.63
CA GLY A 8 -7.41 4.38 31.16
C GLY A 8 -7.31 4.69 29.67
N ASP A 9 -6.13 5.11 29.22
CA ASP A 9 -5.86 5.45 27.81
C ASP A 9 -6.22 4.27 26.90
N SER A 10 -7.47 4.21 26.46
CA SER A 10 -7.94 3.26 25.46
C SER A 10 -7.29 3.62 24.13
N GLU A 11 -6.96 2.60 23.34
CA GLU A 11 -6.43 2.79 22.00
C GLU A 11 -7.42 3.61 21.15
N PRO A 12 -6.94 4.57 20.32
CA PRO A 12 -7.83 5.33 19.45
C PRO A 12 -8.61 4.40 18.52
N VAL A 13 -9.91 4.66 18.36
CA VAL A 13 -10.75 3.93 17.41
C VAL A 13 -10.87 4.75 16.13
N ASN A 14 -10.33 4.20 15.05
CA ASN A 14 -10.41 4.80 13.73
C ASN A 14 -11.67 4.33 13.03
N VAL A 15 -12.45 5.28 12.50
CA VAL A 15 -13.67 5.00 11.74
C VAL A 15 -13.45 5.34 10.29
N VAL A 16 -13.80 4.39 9.41
CA VAL A 16 -13.69 4.51 7.95
C VAL A 16 -14.94 5.18 7.40
N ILE A 17 -14.72 6.24 6.64
CA ILE A 17 -15.72 6.76 5.71
C ILE A 17 -15.41 6.14 4.35
N GLY A 18 -16.16 5.10 3.99
CA GLY A 18 -16.08 4.45 2.68
C GLY A 18 -16.82 5.24 1.59
N ALA A 19 -16.48 4.98 0.33
CA ALA A 19 -17.07 5.69 -0.83
C ALA A 19 -18.60 5.58 -0.88
N ASP A 20 -19.17 4.39 -0.66
CA ASP A 20 -20.61 4.16 -0.75
C ASP A 20 -21.42 4.90 0.33
N ALA A 21 -20.96 4.82 1.59
CA ALA A 21 -21.58 5.53 2.70
C ALA A 21 -21.47 7.05 2.54
N TYR A 22 -20.44 7.51 1.83
CA TYR A 22 -20.20 8.91 1.54
C TYR A 22 -21.18 9.48 0.50
N TRP A 23 -21.40 8.77 -0.61
CA TRP A 23 -22.32 9.21 -1.66
C TRP A 23 -23.79 9.21 -1.21
N ALA A 24 -24.16 8.31 -0.30
CA ALA A 24 -25.51 8.29 0.27
C ALA A 24 -25.79 9.50 1.19
N ALA A 25 -24.76 10.11 1.77
CA ALA A 25 -24.90 11.17 2.76
C ALA A 25 -24.78 12.59 2.18
N ASN A 26 -24.13 12.75 1.03
CA ASN A 26 -23.87 14.06 0.41
C ASN A 26 -24.33 14.05 -1.05
N ASP A 27 -25.16 15.00 -1.44
CA ASP A 27 -25.52 15.23 -2.85
C ASP A 27 -24.24 15.40 -3.66
N ALA A 28 -23.84 14.37 -4.41
CA ALA A 28 -22.65 14.40 -5.26
C ALA A 28 -22.75 15.60 -6.21
N PRO A 29 -21.71 16.46 -6.31
CA PRO A 29 -21.75 17.56 -7.27
C PRO A 29 -21.95 17.02 -8.70
N PRO A 30 -22.63 17.76 -9.60
CA PRO A 30 -22.75 17.37 -11.00
C PRO A 30 -21.37 17.15 -11.64
N GLY A 31 -21.17 16.04 -12.38
CA GLY A 31 -19.89 15.67 -12.99
C GLY A 31 -19.06 14.64 -12.21
N TRP A 32 -19.59 14.19 -11.07
CA TRP A 32 -18.98 13.18 -10.22
C TRP A 32 -19.78 11.89 -10.29
N GLY A 33 -19.13 10.80 -10.66
CA GLY A 33 -19.68 9.46 -10.62
C GLY A 33 -18.62 8.49 -10.15
N ASP A 34 -19.05 7.29 -9.78
CA ASP A 34 -18.16 6.13 -9.80
C ASP A 34 -17.42 6.17 -11.15
N GLY A 35 -16.09 6.05 -11.14
CA GLY A 35 -15.29 6.07 -12.38
C GLY A 35 -15.97 5.19 -13.45
N PRO A 36 -15.86 5.54 -14.74
CA PRO A 36 -16.76 5.07 -15.80
C PRO A 36 -17.18 3.62 -15.60
N SER A 37 -18.43 3.42 -15.16
CA SER A 37 -19.00 2.13 -14.74
C SER A 37 -19.00 1.04 -15.81
N ASP A 38 -18.62 1.42 -17.04
CA ASP A 38 -18.70 0.61 -18.24
C ASP A 38 -17.30 0.28 -18.81
N ASP A 39 -16.19 0.74 -18.20
CA ASP A 39 -14.83 0.36 -18.60
C ASP A 39 -14.24 -0.73 -17.67
N PRO A 40 -14.39 -2.02 -18.01
CA PRO A 40 -13.91 -3.14 -17.20
C PRO A 40 -12.39 -3.16 -17.00
N SER A 41 -11.61 -2.30 -17.68
CA SER A 41 -10.18 -2.17 -17.44
C SER A 41 -9.82 -1.38 -16.18
N PHE A 42 -10.75 -0.54 -15.70
CA PHE A 42 -10.57 0.31 -14.53
C PHE A 42 -11.10 -0.34 -13.24
N HIS A 43 -12.22 -1.06 -13.33
CA HIS A 43 -12.92 -1.73 -12.21
C HIS A 43 -12.05 -2.72 -11.43
N GLY A 44 -11.01 -3.29 -12.03
CA GLY A 44 -10.17 -4.26 -11.31
C GLY A 44 -9.14 -3.61 -10.38
N ARG A 45 -8.64 -2.41 -10.70
CA ARG A 45 -7.38 -1.91 -10.11
C ARG A 45 -7.60 -1.15 -8.80
N TYR A 46 -8.71 -0.44 -8.67
CA TYR A 46 -8.96 0.54 -7.59
C TYR A 46 -10.45 0.72 -7.30
N ASN A 47 -11.18 -0.38 -7.13
CA ASN A 47 -12.65 -0.44 -7.17
C ASN A 47 -13.38 0.47 -6.16
N ASP A 48 -12.68 0.99 -5.15
CA ASP A 48 -13.24 1.87 -4.10
C ASP A 48 -12.57 3.26 -4.06
N SER A 49 -11.74 3.60 -5.04
CA SER A 49 -11.03 4.90 -5.03
C SER A 49 -11.87 6.02 -5.64
N ILE A 50 -12.04 7.11 -4.88
CA ILE A 50 -12.67 8.34 -5.36
C ILE A 50 -11.65 9.06 -6.25
N PHE A 51 -11.95 9.13 -7.54
CA PHE A 51 -11.22 9.98 -8.48
C PHE A 51 -11.83 11.37 -8.48
N LEU A 52 -10.97 12.36 -8.32
CA LEU A 52 -11.40 13.73 -8.33
C LEU A 52 -11.16 14.36 -9.72
N PRO A 53 -12.20 14.63 -10.54
CA PRO A 53 -12.06 15.52 -11.69
C PRO A 53 -11.64 16.91 -11.23
N ASP A 54 -10.97 17.62 -12.13
CA ASP A 54 -10.38 18.94 -11.87
C ASP A 54 -11.44 19.88 -11.27
N PRO A 55 -11.25 20.35 -10.03
CA PRO A 55 -12.22 21.23 -9.40
C PRO A 55 -12.11 22.59 -10.08
N GLU A 56 -13.23 23.28 -10.27
CA GLU A 56 -13.11 24.73 -10.28
C GLU A 56 -12.59 25.17 -8.90
N PRO A 57 -11.79 26.25 -8.78
CA PRO A 57 -11.26 26.72 -7.50
C PRO A 57 -12.33 27.05 -6.42
N ALA A 58 -13.63 26.93 -6.74
CA ALA A 58 -14.75 27.03 -5.83
C ALA A 58 -15.18 25.68 -5.19
N ASP A 59 -14.75 24.53 -5.72
CA ASP A 59 -15.22 23.20 -5.33
C ASP A 59 -14.37 22.60 -4.20
N ALA A 60 -14.47 23.21 -3.02
CA ALA A 60 -13.86 22.67 -1.81
C ALA A 60 -14.67 21.46 -1.29
N TRP A 61 -13.98 20.35 -1.02
CA TRP A 61 -14.57 19.23 -0.30
C TRP A 61 -14.78 19.59 1.17
N ILE A 62 -15.95 19.27 1.71
CA ILE A 62 -16.36 19.65 3.06
C ILE A 62 -16.69 18.35 3.79
N PHE A 63 -15.74 17.85 4.57
CA PHE A 63 -16.02 16.78 5.52
C PHE A 63 -16.57 17.38 6.81
N THR A 64 -17.42 16.63 7.50
CA THR A 64 -17.81 16.95 8.87
C THR A 64 -17.71 15.66 9.65
N VAL A 65 -16.74 15.58 10.55
CA VAL A 65 -16.59 14.43 11.44
C VAL A 65 -16.60 14.90 12.88
N ALA A 66 -17.27 14.12 13.73
CA ALA A 66 -17.22 14.27 15.17
C ALA A 66 -16.05 13.43 15.73
N GLY A 67 -14.82 13.86 15.41
CA GLY A 67 -13.60 13.13 15.76
C GLY A 67 -12.46 14.06 16.20
N ARG A 68 -11.40 13.47 16.76
CA ARG A 68 -10.22 14.21 17.26
C ARG A 68 -9.06 14.24 16.30
N ALA A 69 -9.09 13.45 15.24
CA ALA A 69 -8.07 13.46 14.20
C ALA A 69 -8.73 12.98 12.92
N ILE A 70 -8.19 13.40 11.78
CA ILE A 70 -8.53 12.88 10.45
C ILE A 70 -7.25 12.48 9.75
N SER A 71 -7.29 11.34 9.06
CA SER A 71 -6.30 11.02 8.04
C SER A 71 -6.97 10.65 6.71
N ILE A 72 -6.30 10.96 5.61
CA ILE A 72 -6.75 10.67 4.25
C ILE A 72 -5.74 9.73 3.63
N HIS A 73 -6.21 8.62 3.10
CA HIS A 73 -5.37 7.59 2.51
C HIS A 73 -5.70 7.44 1.03
N GLY A 74 -4.69 7.25 0.19
CA GLY A 74 -4.91 7.27 -1.24
C GLY A 74 -3.68 7.07 -2.11
N ILE A 75 -3.80 7.58 -3.34
CA ILE A 75 -2.79 7.56 -4.39
C ILE A 75 -2.36 8.99 -4.67
N SER A 76 -1.05 9.25 -4.59
CA SER A 76 -0.46 10.50 -5.06
C SER A 76 0.11 10.32 -6.47
N PRO A 77 -0.23 11.19 -7.44
CA PRO A 77 0.22 11.07 -8.83
C PRO A 77 1.72 11.30 -8.97
N PRO A 78 2.35 10.97 -10.12
CA PRO A 78 3.71 11.38 -10.43
C PRO A 78 3.77 12.90 -10.66
N LYS A 79 4.94 13.50 -10.39
CA LYS A 79 5.20 14.91 -10.73
C LYS A 79 5.35 15.04 -12.25
N LEU A 80 4.30 15.45 -12.94
CA LEU A 80 4.31 15.79 -14.37
C LEU A 80 3.82 17.22 -14.56
N ALA A 81 4.00 17.80 -15.75
CA ALA A 81 3.59 19.19 -16.03
C ALA A 81 2.09 19.45 -15.77
N ILE A 82 1.25 18.42 -15.86
CA ILE A 82 -0.21 18.49 -15.71
C ILE A 82 -0.73 17.93 -14.38
N TYR A 83 0.10 17.22 -13.60
CA TYR A 83 -0.29 16.64 -12.31
C TYR A 83 0.54 17.27 -11.20
N ASN A 84 -0.14 17.73 -10.17
CA ASN A 84 0.52 18.33 -9.03
C ASN A 84 0.41 17.37 -7.84
N GLN A 85 1.55 17.07 -7.25
CA GLN A 85 1.66 16.29 -6.01
C GLN A 85 1.37 17.17 -4.80
N THR A 86 0.43 18.11 -4.90
CA THR A 86 0.14 19.03 -3.82
C THR A 86 -1.34 19.04 -3.56
N ILE A 87 -1.70 18.84 -2.30
CA ILE A 87 -3.05 19.05 -1.79
C ILE A 87 -3.03 20.36 -1.00
N GLY A 88 -3.97 21.25 -1.30
CA GLY A 88 -4.36 22.31 -0.37
C GLY A 88 -5.28 21.71 0.69
N ILE A 89 -5.13 22.12 1.95
CA ILE A 89 -6.03 21.78 3.06
C ILE A 89 -6.21 23.03 3.92
N ALA A 90 -7.46 23.37 4.23
CA ALA A 90 -7.77 24.49 5.11
C ALA A 90 -8.72 24.03 6.20
N ASN A 91 -8.47 24.51 7.42
CA ASN A 91 -9.43 24.40 8.49
C ASN A 91 -10.50 25.50 8.29
N PRO A 92 -11.78 25.15 8.11
CA PRO A 92 -12.89 26.10 7.93
C PRO A 92 -13.08 27.09 9.08
N ASP A 93 -12.69 26.71 10.29
CA ASP A 93 -12.86 27.54 11.49
C ASP A 93 -11.76 28.60 11.57
N ASP A 94 -10.73 28.49 10.74
CA ASP A 94 -9.84 29.61 10.49
C ASP A 94 -10.63 30.64 9.67
N ALA A 95 -11.09 31.71 10.34
CA ALA A 95 -11.84 32.80 9.72
C ALA A 95 -11.11 33.47 8.54
N LYS A 96 -9.83 33.14 8.30
CA LYS A 96 -9.03 33.57 7.15
C LYS A 96 -9.05 32.61 5.97
N ALA A 97 -9.50 31.38 6.15
CA ALA A 97 -9.66 30.39 5.09
C ALA A 97 -10.93 30.70 4.30
N ASP A 98 -10.82 31.63 3.35
CA ASP A 98 -11.82 31.80 2.31
C ASP A 98 -11.64 30.65 1.31
N PRO A 99 -12.61 29.72 1.19
CA PRO A 99 -12.42 28.57 0.35
C PRO A 99 -12.24 28.93 -1.13
N ALA A 100 -12.75 30.11 -1.55
CA ALA A 100 -12.56 30.67 -2.89
C ALA A 100 -11.18 31.32 -3.09
N LYS A 101 -10.36 31.45 -2.04
CA LYS A 101 -8.98 31.97 -2.10
C LYS A 101 -7.98 30.86 -1.80
N ALA A 102 -7.70 30.06 -2.82
CA ALA A 102 -6.72 28.97 -2.85
C ALA A 102 -5.32 29.29 -2.27
N GLY A 103 -4.95 30.57 -2.13
CA GLY A 103 -3.69 31.01 -1.53
C GLY A 103 -3.62 30.90 0.01
N THR A 104 -4.72 30.60 0.70
CA THR A 104 -4.77 30.57 2.19
C THR A 104 -4.61 29.17 2.78
N TYR A 105 -4.64 28.14 1.94
CA TYR A 105 -4.60 26.74 2.34
C TYR A 105 -3.18 26.30 2.71
N ALA A 106 -3.05 25.48 3.75
CA ALA A 106 -1.83 24.74 4.00
C ALA A 106 -1.60 23.77 2.84
N ARG A 107 -0.42 23.82 2.23
CA ARG A 107 -0.07 22.97 1.09
C ARG A 107 0.79 21.82 1.57
N TYR A 108 0.37 20.60 1.26
CA TYR A 108 1.14 19.39 1.51
C TYR A 108 1.59 18.84 0.17
N THR A 109 2.91 18.74 0.00
CA THR A 109 3.52 18.24 -1.24
C THR A 109 4.23 16.92 -0.96
N TRP A 110 3.94 15.89 -1.75
CA TRP A 110 4.66 14.62 -1.64
C TRP A 110 5.90 14.61 -2.53
N PRO A 111 7.00 13.99 -2.08
CA PRO A 111 8.25 13.95 -2.84
C PRO A 111 8.22 12.95 -4.01
N ALA A 112 7.34 11.95 -3.96
CA ALA A 112 7.25 10.88 -4.95
C ALA A 112 5.83 10.30 -5.01
N PRO A 113 5.41 9.74 -6.16
CA PRO A 113 4.16 9.00 -6.26
C PRO A 113 4.10 7.79 -5.33
N ALA A 114 2.97 7.61 -4.67
CA ALA A 114 2.71 6.58 -3.67
C ALA A 114 1.29 6.02 -3.82
N ILE A 115 1.09 4.75 -3.43
CA ILE A 115 -0.22 4.08 -3.35
C ILE A 115 -0.46 3.59 -1.93
N GLY A 116 -1.68 3.73 -1.42
CA GLY A 116 -2.13 3.15 -0.15
C GLY A 116 -1.61 3.88 1.10
N GLY A 117 -0.78 4.91 0.91
CA GLY A 117 -0.19 5.67 1.98
C GLY A 117 -1.09 6.77 2.51
N GLU A 118 -0.76 7.24 3.71
CA GLU A 118 -1.33 8.46 4.27
C GLU A 118 -0.91 9.65 3.40
N LEU A 119 -1.92 10.27 2.79
CA LEU A 119 -1.77 11.52 2.09
C LEU A 119 -1.69 12.64 3.15
N TYR A 120 -2.67 12.71 4.02
CA TYR A 120 -2.78 13.78 5.00
C TYR A 120 -3.15 13.26 6.37
N SER A 121 -2.65 13.92 7.41
CA SER A 121 -3.14 13.80 8.78
C SER A 121 -3.26 15.18 9.42
N SER A 122 -4.39 15.41 10.09
CA SER A 122 -4.60 16.64 10.86
C SER A 122 -3.82 16.68 12.16
N GLY A 123 -3.31 15.54 12.62
CA GLY A 123 -2.96 15.35 14.03
C GLY A 123 -4.18 15.48 14.95
N ARG A 124 -3.94 15.57 16.27
CA ARG A 124 -5.01 15.75 17.25
C ARG A 124 -5.56 17.17 17.24
N LEU A 125 -6.81 17.29 16.83
CA LEU A 125 -7.64 18.48 16.89
C LEU A 125 -8.12 18.75 18.33
N PRO A 126 -8.41 20.02 18.67
CA PRO A 126 -9.10 20.38 19.90
C PRO A 126 -10.39 19.59 20.12
N ALA A 127 -10.72 19.28 21.38
CA ALA A 127 -11.91 18.46 21.71
C ALA A 127 -13.25 19.14 21.36
N ASP A 128 -13.23 20.46 21.15
CA ASP A 128 -14.37 21.27 20.74
C ASP A 128 -14.47 21.45 19.21
N THR A 129 -13.56 20.87 18.42
CA THR A 129 -13.66 20.89 16.96
C THR A 129 -14.90 20.10 16.52
N LYS A 130 -15.90 20.82 16.00
CA LYS A 130 -17.18 20.23 15.59
C LYS A 130 -17.19 19.78 14.14
N GLN A 131 -16.38 20.42 13.29
CA GLN A 131 -16.34 20.18 11.85
C GLN A 131 -14.91 20.40 11.32
N LEU A 132 -14.42 19.50 10.47
CA LEU A 132 -13.21 19.73 9.69
C LEU A 132 -13.55 19.71 8.21
N LYS A 133 -13.74 20.89 7.62
CA LYS A 133 -13.83 21.02 6.16
C LYS A 133 -12.43 20.89 5.57
N LEU A 134 -12.33 20.41 4.34
CA LEU A 134 -11.04 20.11 3.72
C LEU A 134 -11.09 20.47 2.23
N GLY A 135 -10.89 21.75 1.92
CA GLY A 135 -10.86 22.14 0.51
C GLY A 135 -9.60 21.62 -0.15
N LEU A 136 -9.77 20.72 -1.13
CA LEU A 136 -8.71 20.08 -1.89
C LEU A 136 -8.35 20.97 -3.09
N LEU A 137 -7.08 21.33 -3.22
CA LEU A 137 -6.60 22.16 -4.32
C LEU A 137 -5.43 21.51 -5.04
N GLY A 138 -5.42 21.60 -6.37
CA GLY A 138 -4.28 21.17 -7.19
C GLY A 138 -4.12 19.65 -7.29
N TYR A 139 -5.20 18.89 -7.10
CA TYR A 139 -5.15 17.44 -6.91
C TYR A 139 -5.22 16.62 -8.20
N ARG A 140 -5.06 17.22 -9.40
CA ARG A 140 -5.18 16.48 -10.67
C ARG A 140 -4.41 15.15 -10.59
N GLY A 141 -5.11 14.03 -10.76
CA GLY A 141 -4.53 12.68 -10.72
C GLY A 141 -4.38 12.05 -9.33
N MET A 142 -4.84 12.70 -8.26
CA MET A 142 -4.99 12.07 -6.94
C MET A 142 -6.25 11.20 -6.92
N ALA A 143 -6.16 10.08 -6.21
CA ALA A 143 -7.31 9.24 -5.90
C ALA A 143 -7.32 8.96 -4.40
N PHE A 144 -8.49 8.98 -3.76
CA PHE A 144 -8.61 8.64 -2.34
C PHE A 144 -9.19 7.26 -2.18
N ASN A 145 -8.59 6.43 -1.35
CA ASN A 145 -9.12 5.12 -1.01
C ASN A 145 -10.14 5.23 0.12
N TYR A 146 -9.78 5.91 1.21
CA TYR A 146 -10.66 6.09 2.35
C TYR A 146 -10.19 7.26 3.23
N VAL A 147 -11.11 7.74 4.06
CA VAL A 147 -10.83 8.74 5.10
C VAL A 147 -11.05 8.07 6.46
N LEU A 148 -10.11 8.27 7.38
CA LEU A 148 -10.25 7.84 8.76
C LEU A 148 -10.45 9.03 9.68
N TYR A 149 -11.24 8.84 10.73
CA TYR A 149 -11.26 9.76 11.85
C TYR A 149 -11.19 9.04 13.20
N GLU A 150 -10.54 9.68 14.18
CA GLU A 150 -10.44 9.19 15.56
C GLU A 150 -11.75 9.50 16.30
N ALA A 151 -12.55 8.47 16.57
CA ALA A 151 -13.82 8.60 17.29
C ALA A 151 -13.61 9.00 18.76
N VAL A 152 -14.57 9.74 19.33
CA VAL A 152 -14.65 10.07 20.76
C VAL A 152 -15.72 9.23 21.45
N GLU A 153 -15.73 9.23 22.79
CA GLU A 153 -16.65 8.40 23.60
C GLU A 153 -18.12 8.46 23.16
N LEU A 154 -18.61 9.61 22.71
CA LEU A 154 -20.00 9.83 22.32
C LEU A 154 -20.21 9.93 20.80
N THR A 155 -19.21 9.60 19.99
CA THR A 155 -19.38 9.49 18.53
C THR A 155 -20.41 8.41 18.24
N ASP A 156 -21.40 8.74 17.40
CA ASP A 156 -22.35 7.75 16.88
C ASP A 156 -21.66 6.87 15.83
N LEU A 157 -21.63 5.58 16.09
CA LEU A 157 -20.99 4.55 15.29
C LEU A 157 -22.00 3.66 14.57
N ALA A 158 -23.30 3.94 14.68
CA ALA A 158 -24.32 3.19 13.96
C ALA A 158 -24.11 3.29 12.44
N GLY A 159 -24.00 2.14 11.77
CA GLY A 159 -23.75 2.07 10.33
C GLY A 159 -22.36 2.55 9.89
N GLN A 160 -21.44 2.78 10.83
CA GLN A 160 -20.05 3.12 10.54
C GLN A 160 -19.20 1.86 10.44
N THR A 161 -18.01 1.97 9.85
CA THR A 161 -17.02 0.89 9.81
C THR A 161 -15.83 1.25 10.68
N ILE A 162 -15.45 0.38 11.62
CA ILE A 162 -14.25 0.55 12.43
C ILE A 162 -13.06 -0.10 11.73
N LEU A 163 -11.91 0.58 11.70
CA LEU A 163 -10.63 0.04 11.25
C LEU A 163 -9.73 -0.24 12.46
N VAL A 164 -9.13 -1.43 12.46
CA VAL A 164 -8.16 -1.89 13.46
C VAL A 164 -6.84 -2.19 12.75
N ASP A 165 -5.84 -1.36 13.03
CA ASP A 165 -4.49 -1.48 12.49
C ASP A 165 -3.78 -2.75 13.02
N ASP A 166 -2.86 -3.33 12.24
CA ASP A 166 -2.12 -4.54 12.63
C ASP A 166 -1.24 -4.34 13.88
N THR A 167 -0.88 -3.11 14.21
CA THR A 167 -0.16 -2.78 15.45
C THR A 167 -1.06 -2.70 16.69
N SER A 168 -2.38 -2.86 16.52
CA SER A 168 -3.34 -2.79 17.61
C SER A 168 -3.13 -3.86 18.67
N LYS A 169 -3.24 -3.47 19.94
CA LYS A 169 -3.15 -4.42 21.07
C LYS A 169 -4.36 -5.33 21.19
N GLU A 170 -5.44 -5.04 20.46
CA GLU A 170 -6.62 -5.88 20.38
C GLU A 170 -6.38 -7.15 19.55
N ILE A 171 -5.32 -7.18 18.72
CA ILE A 171 -4.93 -8.33 17.93
C ILE A 171 -3.89 -9.15 18.70
N SER A 172 -4.24 -10.40 19.00
CA SER A 172 -3.34 -11.35 19.67
C SER A 172 -2.68 -12.27 18.65
N TRP A 173 -1.44 -11.96 18.29
CA TRP A 173 -0.62 -12.80 17.41
C TRP A 173 -0.20 -14.10 18.11
N ARG A 174 -0.31 -15.23 17.39
CA ARG A 174 0.00 -16.59 17.86
C ARG A 174 1.05 -17.24 16.97
N GLY A 175 1.96 -17.98 17.59
CA GLY A 175 3.10 -18.59 16.90
C GLY A 175 4.35 -17.72 17.00
N ASN A 176 5.46 -18.20 16.42
CA ASN A 176 6.79 -17.60 16.59
C ASN A 176 7.34 -16.97 15.31
N GLY A 177 6.64 -17.08 14.18
CA GLY A 177 7.10 -16.58 12.89
C GLY A 177 6.55 -15.21 12.51
N TRP A 178 5.61 -14.64 13.27
CA TRP A 178 5.14 -13.27 13.06
C TRP A 178 6.23 -12.25 13.33
N LYS A 179 6.40 -11.32 12.38
CA LYS A 179 7.25 -10.14 12.54
C LYS A 179 6.56 -8.94 11.90
N THR A 180 6.82 -7.76 12.45
CA THR A 180 6.46 -6.50 11.80
C THR A 180 7.41 -6.26 10.64
N ARG A 181 6.85 -5.91 9.48
CA ARG A 181 7.56 -5.48 8.28
C ARG A 181 7.15 -4.05 7.98
N GLU A 182 8.10 -3.14 8.17
CA GLU A 182 7.91 -1.70 7.94
C GLU A 182 7.81 -1.39 6.44
N ALA A 183 7.13 -0.29 6.07
CA ALA A 183 7.03 0.16 4.69
C ALA A 183 8.41 0.38 4.03
N GLU A 184 9.41 0.81 4.79
CA GLU A 184 10.81 0.92 4.35
C GLU A 184 11.35 -0.38 3.74
N GLU A 185 10.95 -1.53 4.29
CA GLU A 185 11.36 -2.87 3.83
C GLU A 185 10.59 -3.32 2.57
N TYR A 186 9.55 -2.57 2.19
CA TYR A 186 8.83 -2.73 0.93
C TYR A 186 9.42 -1.87 -0.19
N LYS A 187 10.09 -0.75 0.11
CA LYS A 187 10.53 0.28 -0.87
C LYS A 187 11.32 -0.23 -2.08
N SER A 188 12.07 -1.34 -1.97
CA SER A 188 12.76 -1.96 -3.11
C SER A 188 11.91 -2.99 -3.86
N ALA A 189 10.93 -3.61 -3.21
CA ALA A 189 10.10 -4.71 -3.72
C ALA A 189 8.71 -4.27 -4.22
N THR A 190 8.27 -3.03 -3.93
CA THR A 190 6.90 -2.57 -4.20
C THR A 190 6.81 -1.36 -5.13
N ARG A 191 7.69 -1.28 -6.13
CA ARG A 191 7.47 -0.38 -7.26
C ARG A 191 6.34 -0.96 -8.11
N VAL A 192 5.15 -0.41 -7.94
CA VAL A 192 3.97 -0.80 -8.73
C VAL A 192 3.94 0.06 -9.98
N GLN A 193 3.84 -0.59 -11.13
CA GLN A 193 3.59 0.10 -12.39
C GLN A 193 2.11 0.47 -12.44
N CYS A 194 1.85 1.76 -12.29
CA CYS A 194 0.52 2.35 -12.37
C CYS A 194 0.31 2.92 -13.77
N GLU A 195 -0.94 3.08 -14.16
CA GLU A 195 -1.32 3.79 -15.39
C GLU A 195 -2.19 4.99 -15.01
N LEU A 196 -1.79 6.17 -15.48
CA LEU A 196 -2.52 7.41 -15.26
C LEU A 196 -3.25 7.79 -16.54
N ILE A 197 -4.53 8.14 -16.46
CA ILE A 197 -5.29 8.63 -17.60
C ILE A 197 -4.73 9.99 -18.01
N LYS A 198 -4.12 10.07 -19.20
CA LYS A 198 -3.69 11.33 -19.80
C LYS A 198 -4.94 12.06 -20.29
N LEU A 199 -5.18 13.25 -19.73
CA LEU A 199 -6.20 14.15 -20.24
C LEU A 199 -5.56 15.01 -21.34
N LEU A 200 -6.05 14.94 -22.59
CA LEU A 200 -5.63 15.87 -23.64
C LEU A 200 -6.39 17.17 -23.43
N GLY A 201 -5.75 18.16 -22.80
CA GLY A 201 -6.15 19.53 -23.05
C GLY A 201 -6.23 20.44 -21.86
N THR A 202 -6.61 21.66 -22.19
CA THR A 202 -6.27 22.92 -21.52
C THR A 202 -7.24 23.29 -20.41
N GLY A 203 -7.97 22.32 -19.86
CA GLY A 203 -9.00 22.56 -18.83
C GLY A 203 -10.37 22.85 -19.43
N HIS A 204 -10.75 22.16 -20.51
CA HIS A 204 -12.11 22.22 -21.03
C HIS A 204 -12.81 20.86 -20.83
N GLU A 205 -14.11 20.89 -20.51
CA GLU A 205 -14.93 19.70 -20.22
C GLU A 205 -14.99 18.66 -21.36
N ASP A 206 -14.56 19.01 -22.57
CA ASP A 206 -14.50 18.13 -23.75
C ASP A 206 -13.09 17.51 -23.98
N ASP A 207 -12.19 17.57 -23.00
CA ASP A 207 -10.83 17.04 -23.12
C ASP A 207 -10.86 15.51 -23.35
N GLU A 208 -10.57 15.09 -24.59
CA GLU A 208 -10.53 13.69 -25.03
C GLU A 208 -9.45 12.91 -24.24
N ILE A 209 -9.76 11.68 -23.84
CA ILE A 209 -8.79 10.80 -23.17
C ILE A 209 -7.62 10.51 -24.13
N ALA A 210 -6.42 11.02 -23.83
CA ALA A 210 -5.21 10.85 -24.66
C ALA A 210 -4.66 9.41 -24.71
N GLY A 211 -5.20 8.53 -23.88
CA GLY A 211 -4.60 7.26 -23.48
C GLY A 211 -4.03 7.30 -22.06
N THR A 212 -3.15 6.35 -21.73
CA THR A 212 -2.55 6.22 -20.40
C THR A 212 -1.06 6.56 -20.38
N ALA A 213 -0.53 6.99 -19.23
CA ALA A 213 0.89 7.16 -18.96
C ALA A 213 1.30 6.17 -17.87
N PRO A 214 2.22 5.22 -18.13
CA PRO A 214 2.74 4.39 -17.06
C PRO A 214 3.60 5.24 -16.12
N PHE A 215 3.48 5.02 -14.82
CA PHE A 215 4.38 5.57 -13.81
C PHE A 215 4.65 4.54 -12.72
N ASN A 216 5.80 4.68 -12.04
CA ASN A 216 6.11 3.83 -10.89
C ASN A 216 5.71 4.55 -9.62
N ALA A 217 4.89 3.92 -8.80
CA ALA A 217 4.57 4.38 -7.46
C ALA A 217 5.17 3.46 -6.40
N THR A 218 5.48 4.00 -5.24
CA THR A 218 5.80 3.19 -4.06
C THR A 218 4.52 2.86 -3.30
N MET A 219 4.25 1.57 -3.13
CA MET A 219 3.12 1.11 -2.33
C MET A 219 3.47 1.14 -0.84
N PHE A 220 2.56 1.65 -0.02
CA PHE A 220 2.64 1.68 1.44
C PHE A 220 1.44 0.93 2.02
N PRO A 221 1.64 0.00 2.97
CA PRO A 221 0.54 -0.55 3.75
C PRO A 221 -0.07 0.51 4.67
N HIS A 222 -1.27 0.25 5.18
CA HIS A 222 -1.86 1.08 6.23
C HIS A 222 -0.93 1.12 7.46
N GLY A 223 -0.98 2.22 8.22
CA GLY A 223 -0.10 2.38 9.40
C GLY A 223 1.41 2.38 9.11
N ASN A 224 1.83 2.30 7.83
CA ASN A 224 3.22 2.14 7.40
C ASN A 224 3.88 0.82 7.85
N SER A 225 3.11 -0.19 8.26
CA SER A 225 3.62 -1.52 8.62
C SER A 225 2.67 -2.65 8.21
N THR A 226 3.14 -3.89 8.31
CA THR A 226 2.31 -5.10 8.23
C THR A 226 2.87 -6.14 9.18
N HIS A 227 2.03 -7.03 9.68
CA HIS A 227 2.48 -8.25 10.34
C HIS A 227 2.56 -9.36 9.32
N VAL A 228 3.73 -9.98 9.22
CA VAL A 228 4.01 -11.00 8.20
C VAL A 228 4.42 -12.33 8.83
N SER A 229 3.94 -13.43 8.27
CA SER A 229 4.44 -14.78 8.59
C SER A 229 4.32 -15.73 7.40
N GLY A 230 5.32 -16.59 7.22
CA GLY A 230 5.31 -17.72 6.28
C GLY A 230 5.35 -19.07 6.98
N THR A 231 5.04 -19.13 8.28
CA THR A 231 5.18 -20.35 9.09
C THR A 231 3.82 -21.02 9.28
N THR A 232 3.67 -22.26 8.83
CA THR A 232 2.47 -23.07 9.12
C THR A 232 2.24 -23.20 10.62
N GLY A 233 1.00 -22.98 11.05
CA GLY A 233 0.57 -22.99 12.44
C GLY A 233 0.56 -21.62 13.11
N ASP A 234 1.25 -20.61 12.54
CA ASP A 234 1.11 -19.23 13.01
C ASP A 234 -0.30 -18.70 12.72
N GLY A 235 -0.79 -17.79 13.56
CA GLY A 235 -2.13 -17.24 13.43
C GLY A 235 -2.36 -15.99 14.27
N PHE A 236 -3.58 -15.49 14.33
CA PHE A 236 -3.97 -14.43 15.26
C PHE A 236 -5.38 -14.65 15.82
N GLU A 237 -5.69 -13.98 16.92
CA GLU A 237 -7.04 -13.84 17.48
C GLU A 237 -7.42 -12.37 17.51
N PHE A 238 -8.67 -12.08 17.14
CA PHE A 238 -9.25 -10.75 17.30
C PHE A 238 -10.69 -10.88 17.79
N ARG A 239 -11.03 -10.14 18.84
CA ARG A 239 -12.38 -10.13 19.42
C ARG A 239 -13.04 -8.80 19.14
N PHE A 240 -14.29 -8.83 18.67
CA PHE A 240 -15.02 -7.64 18.26
C PHE A 240 -16.49 -7.73 18.62
N ALA A 241 -17.16 -6.58 18.68
CA ALA A 241 -18.60 -6.49 18.85
C ALA A 241 -19.20 -5.92 17.56
N GLY A 242 -19.76 -6.76 16.70
CA GLY A 242 -20.11 -6.36 15.33
C GLY A 242 -21.14 -7.21 14.61
N THR A 243 -21.38 -6.87 13.35
CA THR A 243 -22.27 -7.57 12.39
C THR A 243 -21.54 -8.03 11.13
N SER A 244 -20.31 -7.60 10.92
CA SER A 244 -19.46 -8.05 9.82
C SER A 244 -17.99 -7.88 10.17
N ILE A 245 -17.09 -8.58 9.49
CA ILE A 245 -15.65 -8.41 9.63
C ILE A 245 -14.93 -8.73 8.32
N ASP A 246 -13.93 -7.92 7.99
CA ASP A 246 -13.02 -8.15 6.87
C ASP A 246 -11.56 -8.11 7.35
N VAL A 247 -10.70 -8.91 6.73
CA VAL A 247 -9.26 -8.98 6.98
C VAL A 247 -8.51 -8.55 5.73
N TYR A 248 -7.77 -7.46 5.83
CA TYR A 248 -7.01 -6.87 4.73
C TYR A 248 -5.51 -6.99 4.94
N GLY A 249 -4.78 -6.90 3.84
CA GLY A 249 -3.36 -7.14 3.82
C GLY A 249 -2.67 -6.72 2.54
N VAL A 250 -1.47 -7.27 2.35
CA VAL A 250 -0.75 -7.25 1.07
C VAL A 250 -0.87 -8.64 0.43
N SER A 251 -0.99 -8.73 -0.89
CA SER A 251 -1.13 -10.02 -1.58
C SER A 251 0.00 -11.02 -1.20
N PRO A 252 -0.33 -12.30 -0.89
CA PRO A 252 0.55 -13.22 -0.16
C PRO A 252 1.75 -13.87 -0.89
N GLY A 253 2.10 -13.40 -2.08
CA GLY A 253 3.10 -14.09 -2.89
C GLY A 253 3.97 -13.16 -3.72
N PRO A 254 5.24 -13.54 -3.94
CA PRO A 254 6.09 -12.84 -4.86
C PRO A 254 5.51 -12.95 -6.26
N ILE A 255 5.43 -11.78 -6.86
CA ILE A 255 5.01 -11.48 -8.21
C ILE A 255 5.61 -12.43 -9.26
N ASP A 256 6.90 -12.76 -9.13
CA ASP A 256 7.67 -13.41 -10.20
C ASP A 256 7.64 -14.95 -10.12
N LEU A 257 7.01 -15.52 -9.10
CA LEU A 257 6.95 -16.97 -8.93
C LEU A 257 5.71 -17.55 -9.62
N LYS A 258 5.97 -18.38 -10.63
CA LYS A 258 4.94 -19.12 -11.36
C LYS A 258 4.11 -20.05 -10.48
N THR A 259 4.65 -20.48 -9.34
CA THR A 259 3.99 -21.43 -8.43
C THR A 259 4.25 -21.05 -6.98
N TRP A 260 3.24 -20.48 -6.34
CA TRP A 260 3.17 -20.32 -4.89
C TRP A 260 1.77 -20.65 -4.39
N ARG A 261 1.65 -21.01 -3.12
CA ARG A 261 0.38 -21.24 -2.44
C ARG A 261 0.46 -20.82 -0.99
N LEU A 262 -0.51 -20.03 -0.55
CA LEU A 262 -0.79 -19.77 0.86
C LEU A 262 -2.19 -20.30 1.17
N THR A 263 -2.32 -21.13 2.20
CA THR A 263 -3.64 -21.55 2.69
C THR A 263 -3.82 -21.04 4.11
N MET A 264 -4.92 -20.33 4.35
CA MET A 264 -5.30 -19.84 5.67
C MET A 264 -6.68 -20.39 6.05
N SER A 265 -6.86 -20.72 7.33
CA SER A 265 -8.15 -21.03 7.91
C SER A 265 -8.61 -19.87 8.80
N PHE A 266 -9.87 -19.49 8.65
CA PHE A 266 -10.55 -18.48 9.45
C PHE A 266 -11.72 -19.13 10.18
N SER A 267 -11.90 -18.81 11.46
CA SER A 267 -12.99 -19.30 12.28
C SER A 267 -13.66 -18.15 13.01
N ILE A 268 -14.98 -18.04 12.93
CA ILE A 268 -15.78 -17.15 13.78
C ILE A 268 -16.49 -17.97 14.84
N ASP A 269 -16.27 -17.61 16.11
CA ASP A 269 -16.87 -18.22 17.29
C ASP A 269 -16.68 -19.74 17.40
N ASN A 270 -15.59 -20.26 16.80
CA ASN A 270 -15.32 -21.69 16.67
C ASN A 270 -16.41 -22.50 15.93
N THR A 271 -17.33 -21.83 15.23
CA THR A 271 -18.47 -22.47 14.55
C THR A 271 -18.46 -22.27 13.05
N GLN A 272 -18.04 -21.10 12.57
CA GLN A 272 -17.98 -20.79 11.14
C GLN A 272 -16.55 -20.89 10.64
N ASN A 273 -16.18 -22.03 10.06
CA ASN A 273 -14.82 -22.29 9.58
C ASN A 273 -14.75 -22.15 8.06
N SER A 274 -13.82 -21.33 7.58
CA SER A 274 -13.51 -21.14 6.17
C SER A 274 -12.02 -21.39 5.94
N THR A 275 -11.66 -22.24 4.98
CA THR A 275 -10.27 -22.43 4.56
C THR A 275 -10.11 -21.89 3.15
N ILE A 276 -9.24 -20.90 2.98
CA ILE A 276 -9.01 -20.20 1.72
C ILE A 276 -7.58 -20.47 1.26
N SER A 277 -7.43 -20.93 0.01
CA SER A 277 -6.13 -21.15 -0.63
C SER A 277 -5.89 -20.09 -1.70
N TYR A 278 -4.91 -19.21 -1.48
CA TYR A 278 -4.40 -18.25 -2.46
C TYR A 278 -3.26 -18.91 -3.23
N THR A 279 -3.24 -18.74 -4.56
CA THR A 279 -2.20 -19.33 -5.43
C THR A 279 -1.71 -18.30 -6.45
N SER A 280 -0.61 -18.57 -7.14
CA SER A 280 -0.10 -17.71 -8.23
C SER A 280 -1.08 -17.46 -9.38
N GLY A 281 -2.10 -18.31 -9.56
CA GLY A 281 -3.19 -18.09 -10.51
C GLY A 281 -4.27 -17.14 -10.01
N PHE A 282 -4.25 -16.81 -8.72
CA PHE A 282 -5.13 -15.82 -8.11
C PHE A 282 -4.56 -14.42 -8.41
N GLN A 283 -4.84 -13.91 -9.60
CA GLN A 283 -4.68 -12.50 -9.89
C GLN A 283 -5.99 -11.80 -9.53
N PRO A 284 -6.06 -11.06 -8.41
CA PRO A 284 -7.26 -10.30 -8.06
C PRO A 284 -7.61 -9.29 -9.16
N ASP A 285 -6.62 -8.86 -9.93
CA ASP A 285 -6.85 -8.14 -11.18
C ASP A 285 -5.83 -8.56 -12.25
N ARG A 286 -6.33 -8.95 -13.44
CA ARG A 286 -5.48 -9.37 -14.57
C ARG A 286 -4.66 -8.21 -15.14
N ASN A 287 -5.02 -6.98 -14.78
CA ASN A 287 -4.49 -5.79 -15.41
C ASN A 287 -3.40 -5.08 -14.59
N THR A 288 -3.24 -5.34 -13.29
CA THR A 288 -2.19 -4.68 -12.47
C THR A 288 -0.77 -5.12 -12.81
N GLY A 289 -0.63 -6.04 -13.76
CA GLY A 289 0.63 -6.71 -14.01
C GLY A 289 1.10 -7.41 -12.75
N SER A 290 2.32 -7.88 -12.85
CA SER A 290 3.10 -8.50 -11.80
C SER A 290 3.35 -7.52 -10.61
N ALA A 291 2.33 -7.12 -9.85
CA ALA A 291 2.49 -6.19 -8.73
C ALA A 291 1.81 -6.68 -7.45
N LEU A 292 2.46 -6.46 -6.30
CA LEU A 292 1.84 -6.63 -4.99
C LEU A 292 0.69 -5.65 -4.89
N THR A 293 -0.44 -6.10 -4.37
CA THR A 293 -1.64 -5.27 -4.14
C THR A 293 -1.78 -5.00 -2.65
N THR A 294 -1.89 -3.72 -2.28
CA THR A 294 -2.38 -3.31 -0.95
C THR A 294 -3.88 -3.53 -0.86
N HIS A 295 -4.40 -3.54 0.38
CA HIS A 295 -5.82 -3.75 0.63
C HIS A 295 -6.33 -5.08 0.05
N PHE A 296 -5.46 -6.10 0.00
CA PHE A 296 -5.81 -7.43 -0.43
C PHE A 296 -6.74 -8.08 0.59
N LEU A 297 -7.96 -8.41 0.18
CA LEU A 297 -8.96 -9.05 1.03
C LEU A 297 -8.61 -10.54 1.22
N TYR A 298 -8.15 -10.87 2.41
CA TYR A 298 -7.94 -12.26 2.80
C TYR A 298 -9.25 -12.95 3.13
N PHE A 299 -10.08 -12.33 3.97
CA PHE A 299 -11.28 -12.96 4.49
C PHE A 299 -12.37 -11.92 4.70
N SER A 300 -13.62 -12.32 4.46
CA SER A 300 -14.81 -11.52 4.74
C SER A 300 -15.90 -12.41 5.32
N ALA A 301 -16.54 -11.94 6.38
CA ALA A 301 -17.77 -12.49 6.90
C ALA A 301 -18.77 -11.36 7.09
N LYS A 302 -19.82 -11.38 6.27
CA LYS A 302 -20.93 -10.44 6.33
C LYS A 302 -22.13 -11.08 7.04
N SER A 303 -23.05 -10.25 7.55
CA SER A 303 -24.33 -10.70 8.11
C SER A 303 -24.22 -11.60 9.35
N LEU A 304 -23.25 -11.32 10.22
CA LEU A 304 -23.18 -11.91 11.56
C LEU A 304 -24.33 -11.35 12.42
N SER A 305 -24.80 -12.16 13.37
CA SER A 305 -25.76 -11.69 14.37
C SER A 305 -25.12 -10.61 15.23
N ALA A 306 -25.77 -9.46 15.42
CA ALA A 306 -25.25 -8.41 16.28
C ALA A 306 -24.86 -8.95 17.67
N GLY A 307 -23.58 -8.87 18.02
CA GLY A 307 -23.07 -9.38 19.28
C GLY A 307 -21.56 -9.38 19.36
N ASN A 308 -21.03 -10.07 20.36
CA ASN A 308 -19.59 -10.27 20.54
C ASN A 308 -19.15 -11.52 19.77
N HIS A 309 -18.06 -11.38 19.03
CA HIS A 309 -17.48 -12.43 18.20
C HIS A 309 -15.98 -12.58 18.46
N SER A 310 -15.45 -13.77 18.16
CA SER A 310 -14.02 -14.05 18.10
C SER A 310 -13.64 -14.57 16.73
N LEU A 311 -12.74 -13.86 16.04
CA LEU A 311 -12.09 -14.29 14.82
C LEU A 311 -10.75 -14.96 15.15
N VAL A 312 -10.57 -16.18 14.65
CA VAL A 312 -9.30 -16.91 14.69
C VAL A 312 -8.82 -17.15 13.27
N ALA A 313 -7.63 -16.68 12.92
CA ALA A 313 -6.98 -16.95 11.65
C ALA A 313 -5.72 -17.78 11.87
N THR A 314 -5.47 -18.79 11.03
CA THR A 314 -4.29 -19.67 11.12
C THR A 314 -3.74 -19.97 9.72
N ILE A 315 -2.42 -19.93 9.56
CA ILE A 315 -1.71 -20.37 8.36
C ILE A 315 -1.69 -21.91 8.36
N VAL A 316 -2.37 -22.51 7.39
CA VAL A 316 -2.51 -23.97 7.28
C VAL A 316 -1.42 -24.59 6.42
N ASP A 317 -1.06 -23.92 5.32
CA ASP A 317 -0.06 -24.43 4.36
C ASP A 317 0.62 -23.27 3.64
N VAL A 318 1.93 -23.40 3.42
CA VAL A 318 2.73 -22.46 2.63
C VAL A 318 3.59 -23.27 1.67
N ALA A 319 3.45 -23.00 0.37
CA ALA A 319 4.26 -23.60 -0.69
C ALA A 319 4.83 -22.54 -1.62
N GLY A 320 5.98 -22.86 -2.23
CA GLY A 320 6.77 -21.92 -3.03
C GLY A 320 8.09 -21.58 -2.33
N VAL A 321 8.71 -20.46 -2.72
CA VAL A 321 9.85 -19.93 -1.96
C VAL A 321 9.32 -19.41 -0.63
N VAL A 322 9.91 -19.85 0.48
CA VAL A 322 9.60 -19.37 1.83
C VAL A 322 10.77 -18.50 2.27
N GLY A 323 10.50 -17.34 2.87
CA GLY A 323 11.52 -16.37 3.27
C GLY A 323 11.05 -14.92 3.08
N GLU A 324 11.94 -13.94 3.25
CA GLU A 324 11.58 -12.50 3.21
C GLU A 324 11.06 -12.01 1.84
N GLU A 325 11.40 -12.75 0.79
CA GLU A 325 10.94 -12.55 -0.59
C GLU A 325 9.98 -13.68 -1.04
N GLY A 326 9.57 -14.54 -0.11
CA GLY A 326 8.76 -15.73 -0.36
C GLY A 326 7.26 -15.52 -0.13
N THR A 327 6.50 -16.59 -0.31
CA THR A 327 5.07 -16.67 0.01
C THR A 327 4.86 -16.49 1.51
N MET A 328 4.11 -15.47 1.91
CA MET A 328 3.81 -15.15 3.31
C MET A 328 2.40 -14.57 3.42
N ALA A 329 1.76 -14.72 4.57
CA ALA A 329 0.64 -13.86 4.93
C ALA A 329 1.17 -12.48 5.27
N HIS A 330 0.56 -11.42 4.75
CA HIS A 330 0.85 -10.03 5.10
C HIS A 330 -0.45 -9.39 5.58
N ILE A 331 -0.65 -9.30 6.89
CA ILE A 331 -1.85 -8.72 7.49
C ILE A 331 -1.57 -7.25 7.80
N ASP A 332 -2.48 -6.38 7.38
CA ASP A 332 -2.31 -4.92 7.42
C ASP A 332 -3.35 -4.27 8.36
N TYR A 333 -4.63 -4.55 8.15
CA TYR A 333 -5.67 -4.08 9.05
C TYR A 333 -6.91 -4.97 8.95
N LEU A 334 -7.80 -4.82 9.93
CA LEU A 334 -9.13 -5.40 9.93
C LEU A 334 -10.17 -4.29 9.88
N THR A 335 -11.34 -4.57 9.31
CA THR A 335 -12.50 -3.70 9.44
C THR A 335 -13.70 -4.48 9.95
N TYR A 336 -14.60 -3.81 10.69
CA TYR A 336 -15.87 -4.39 11.11
C TYR A 336 -16.95 -3.33 11.29
N GLU A 337 -18.20 -3.70 11.06
CA GLU A 337 -19.36 -2.88 11.42
C GLU A 337 -19.72 -3.16 12.89
N PRO A 338 -19.78 -2.15 13.77
CA PRO A 338 -20.04 -2.35 15.19
C PRO A 338 -21.50 -2.67 15.48
N SER A 339 -21.74 -3.48 16.51
CA SER A 339 -23.08 -3.78 17.04
C SER A 339 -23.49 -2.85 18.20
N PHE A 340 -22.68 -1.83 18.47
CA PHE A 340 -22.88 -0.82 19.50
C PHE A 340 -22.99 0.57 18.89
N THR A 341 -23.68 1.49 19.57
CA THR A 341 -23.99 2.81 19.01
C THR A 341 -22.94 3.86 19.29
N THR A 342 -22.22 3.78 20.41
CA THR A 342 -21.19 4.79 20.74
C THR A 342 -19.89 4.15 21.19
N LEU A 343 -18.76 4.85 21.02
CA LEU A 343 -17.46 4.33 21.44
C LEU A 343 -17.43 3.99 22.94
N ARG A 344 -18.17 4.72 23.77
CA ARG A 344 -18.34 4.43 25.20
C ARG A 344 -18.95 3.05 25.46
N ASP A 345 -19.79 2.57 24.55
CA ASP A 345 -20.45 1.27 24.66
C ASP A 345 -19.59 0.12 24.08
N LYS A 346 -18.42 0.41 23.50
CA LYS A 346 -17.48 -0.59 22.98
C LYS A 346 -17.08 -1.55 24.11
N PRO A 347 -17.35 -2.87 23.98
CA PRO A 347 -16.92 -3.83 24.99
C PRO A 347 -15.39 -3.87 25.09
N SER A 348 -14.88 -3.93 26.32
CA SER A 348 -13.45 -4.15 26.54
C SER A 348 -13.15 -5.65 26.42
N PHE A 349 -12.39 -6.02 25.39
CA PHE A 349 -11.91 -7.39 25.19
C PHE A 349 -10.55 -7.64 25.80
N ALA A 350 -10.10 -6.78 26.73
CA ALA A 350 -8.80 -6.88 27.36
C ALA A 350 -8.51 -8.33 27.75
N THR A 351 -7.50 -8.91 27.10
CA THR A 351 -7.01 -10.24 27.42
C THR A 351 -6.61 -10.17 28.89
N SER A 352 -7.36 -10.81 29.78
CA SER A 352 -7.01 -10.92 31.20
C SER A 352 -5.70 -11.71 31.31
N ALA A 353 -4.59 -11.05 31.00
CA ALA A 353 -3.25 -11.56 31.05
C ALA A 353 -2.85 -11.59 32.53
N GLY A 354 -3.33 -12.61 33.25
CA GLY A 354 -2.83 -12.96 34.57
C GLY A 354 -3.81 -12.73 35.71
N ASN A 355 -4.43 -13.82 36.17
CA ASN A 355 -4.21 -14.34 37.53
C ASN A 355 -4.82 -15.74 37.67
N GLU A 356 -4.49 -16.67 36.77
CA GLU A 356 -4.60 -18.10 37.12
C GLU A 356 -3.43 -18.47 38.03
N SER A 357 -3.47 -17.97 39.27
CA SER A 357 -2.91 -18.70 40.41
C SER A 357 -4.03 -19.53 41.01
N ASP A 358 -4.60 -20.43 40.23
CA ASP A 358 -5.56 -21.41 40.76
C ASP A 358 -4.76 -22.52 41.45
N THR A 359 -4.27 -22.20 42.65
CA THR A 359 -3.93 -23.22 43.64
C THR A 359 -5.23 -23.94 43.97
N GLY A 360 -5.44 -25.08 43.31
CA GLY A 360 -6.55 -25.99 43.56
C GLY A 360 -6.72 -26.26 45.05
N GLY A 361 -7.79 -25.70 45.61
CA GLY A 361 -8.34 -26.10 46.89
C GLY A 361 -9.49 -27.08 46.64
N ALA A 362 -9.16 -28.36 46.54
CA ALA A 362 -10.13 -29.43 46.63
C ALA A 362 -10.83 -29.34 48.00
N GLY A 363 -12.11 -28.97 47.98
CA GLY A 363 -12.97 -28.85 49.15
C GLY A 363 -14.19 -29.76 49.06
N GLU A 364 -13.96 -31.06 48.90
CA GLU A 364 -14.92 -32.08 49.32
C GLU A 364 -14.58 -32.51 50.75
N GLY A 365 -15.55 -32.44 51.66
CA GLY A 365 -15.34 -32.96 53.01
C GLY A 365 -16.45 -32.62 54.00
N ALA A 366 -17.53 -33.39 53.95
CA ALA A 366 -18.37 -33.58 55.12
C ALA A 366 -17.64 -34.39 56.21
N THR A 367 -18.04 -34.14 57.47
CA THR A 367 -18.01 -35.00 58.68
C THR A 367 -16.77 -35.15 59.59
N LEU A 368 -16.97 -34.62 60.81
CA LEU A 368 -16.77 -35.20 62.17
C LEU A 368 -15.47 -34.93 62.98
N PRO A 369 -15.57 -34.94 64.34
CA PRO A 369 -14.65 -34.26 65.26
C PRO A 369 -13.60 -35.19 65.85
N GLY A 370 -12.40 -34.64 66.08
CA GLY A 370 -11.28 -35.35 66.70
C GLY A 370 -10.43 -34.43 67.56
N THR A 371 -10.52 -34.67 68.86
CA THR A 371 -9.80 -34.07 69.99
C THR A 371 -8.30 -34.38 69.98
N GLY A 372 -7.48 -33.45 70.47
CA GLY A 372 -6.05 -33.61 70.83
C GLY A 372 -5.17 -32.66 70.02
N GLY A 373 -4.48 -31.65 70.57
CA GLY A 373 -3.66 -31.68 71.79
C GLY A 373 -2.21 -31.99 71.37
N GLY A 374 -1.39 -30.95 71.17
CA GLY A 374 0.02 -31.11 70.82
C GLY A 374 0.72 -29.81 70.46
N ASP A 375 1.37 -29.21 71.46
CA ASP A 375 2.38 -28.16 71.32
C ASP A 375 3.51 -28.63 70.38
N GLN A 376 3.91 -27.80 69.41
CA GLN A 376 5.28 -27.85 68.89
C GLN A 376 5.77 -26.48 68.37
N ALA A 377 6.68 -25.96 69.20
CA ALA A 377 7.86 -25.15 68.95
C ALA A 377 8.17 -24.69 67.52
N GLY A 378 8.59 -23.42 67.46
CA GLY A 378 8.81 -22.66 66.24
C GLY A 378 9.87 -23.16 65.28
N THR A 379 9.69 -22.78 64.02
CA THR A 379 10.75 -22.76 63.00
C THR A 379 10.64 -21.45 62.21
N GLY A 380 11.81 -20.84 62.01
CA GLY A 380 11.97 -19.45 61.64
C GLY A 380 11.42 -19.08 60.26
N LYS A 381 10.77 -17.91 60.22
CA LYS A 381 10.33 -17.20 59.03
C LYS A 381 11.55 -16.83 58.18
N ALA A 382 11.86 -17.66 57.18
CA ALA A 382 12.91 -17.38 56.20
C ALA A 382 12.53 -16.12 55.41
N ARG A 383 13.27 -15.02 55.62
CA ARG A 383 13.14 -13.80 54.83
C ARG A 383 13.62 -14.09 53.41
N SER A 384 12.73 -13.99 52.43
CA SER A 384 13.11 -14.08 51.02
C SER A 384 14.20 -13.05 50.70
N PRO A 385 15.30 -13.44 50.02
CA PRO A 385 16.42 -12.57 49.72
C PRO A 385 16.08 -11.62 48.56
N VAL A 386 15.16 -10.68 48.79
CA VAL A 386 14.73 -9.67 47.81
C VAL A 386 15.93 -8.84 47.29
N ALA A 387 16.96 -8.66 48.12
CA ALA A 387 18.16 -7.92 47.76
C ALA A 387 18.96 -8.55 46.59
N ALA A 388 18.92 -9.88 46.43
CA ALA A 388 19.66 -10.57 45.36
C ALA A 388 18.98 -10.39 43.98
N ILE A 389 17.65 -10.34 43.97
CA ILE A 389 16.86 -10.18 42.74
C ILE A 389 16.99 -8.76 42.19
N VAL A 390 16.94 -7.75 43.07
CA VAL A 390 17.06 -6.34 42.66
C VAL A 390 18.45 -6.01 42.12
N GLY A 391 19.51 -6.61 42.69
CA GLY A 391 20.88 -6.43 42.20
C GLY A 391 21.10 -6.98 40.78
N GLY A 392 20.50 -8.12 40.46
CA GLY A 392 20.60 -8.73 39.13
C GLY A 392 19.94 -7.90 38.03
N VAL A 393 18.73 -7.37 38.29
CA VAL A 393 17.98 -6.61 37.29
C VAL A 393 18.67 -5.27 36.97
N LEU A 394 19.16 -4.55 37.98
CA LEU A 394 19.89 -3.30 37.76
C LEU A 394 21.20 -3.52 36.97
N GLY A 395 21.92 -4.61 37.25
CA GLY A 395 23.12 -4.98 36.50
C GLY A 395 22.84 -5.28 35.02
N ALA A 396 21.77 -6.03 34.74
CA ALA A 396 21.38 -6.39 33.39
C ALA A 396 20.94 -5.17 32.56
N VAL A 397 20.21 -4.22 33.16
CA VAL A 397 19.76 -2.99 32.49
C VAL A 397 20.94 -2.11 32.09
N ILE A 398 21.93 -1.95 32.98
CA ILE A 398 23.13 -1.16 32.68
C ILE A 398 23.96 -1.84 31.57
N LEU A 399 24.12 -3.16 31.62
CA LEU A 399 24.85 -3.90 30.60
C LEU A 399 24.16 -3.81 29.23
N ALA A 400 22.83 -3.94 29.18
CA ALA A 400 22.05 -3.79 27.96
C ALA A 400 22.18 -2.38 27.36
N ALA A 401 22.11 -1.33 28.20
CA ALA A 401 22.30 0.05 27.75
C ALA A 401 23.69 0.28 27.14
N LEU A 402 24.75 -0.29 27.72
CA LEU A 402 26.12 -0.21 27.17
C LEU A 402 26.27 -0.96 25.85
N ILE A 403 25.63 -2.12 25.69
CA ILE A 403 25.63 -2.87 24.42
C ILE A 403 24.92 -2.07 23.32
N ILE A 404 23.75 -1.50 23.61
CA ILE A 404 23.01 -0.67 22.67
C ILE A 404 23.83 0.56 22.26
N LEU A 405 24.45 1.24 23.23
CA LEU A 405 25.32 2.39 22.97
C LEU A 405 26.53 2.00 22.11
N GLY A 406 27.13 0.84 22.37
CA GLY A 406 28.20 0.28 21.55
C GLY A 406 27.78 0.02 20.10
N LEU A 407 26.62 -0.62 19.90
CA LEU A 407 26.06 -0.88 18.57
C LEU A 407 25.73 0.42 17.80
N VAL A 408 25.18 1.43 18.48
CA VAL A 408 24.90 2.75 17.89
C VAL A 408 26.20 3.45 17.49
N CYS A 409 27.23 3.41 18.32
CA CYS A 409 28.55 3.97 18.01
C CYS A 409 29.21 3.27 16.81
N VAL A 410 29.14 1.94 16.72
CA VAL A 410 29.67 1.18 15.57
C VAL A 410 28.89 1.48 14.29
N ARG A 411 27.55 1.55 14.35
CA ARG A 411 26.71 1.92 13.20
C ARG A 411 27.02 3.34 12.72
N ARG A 412 27.17 4.31 13.64
CA ARG A 412 27.58 5.68 13.29
C ARG A 412 28.97 5.72 12.68
N ARG A 413 29.93 4.94 13.19
CA ARG A 413 31.30 4.90 12.64
C ARG A 413 31.36 4.25 11.25
N ARG A 414 30.57 3.20 11.00
CA ARG A 414 30.47 2.58 9.66
C ARG A 414 29.91 3.55 8.62
N ARG A 415 28.87 4.32 8.96
CA ARG A 415 28.31 5.35 8.06
C ARG A 415 29.32 6.43 7.66
N ARG A 416 30.33 6.72 8.49
CA ARG A 416 31.39 7.69 8.15
C ARG A 416 32.39 7.13 7.13
N ARG A 417 32.75 5.85 7.21
CA ARG A 417 33.74 5.24 6.29
C ARG A 417 33.26 5.15 4.84
N THR A 418 31.97 4.96 4.60
CA THR A 418 31.40 4.91 3.24
C THR A 418 31.45 6.27 2.54
N ARG A 419 31.50 7.38 3.27
CA ARG A 419 31.64 8.72 2.68
C ARG A 419 33.06 9.00 2.19
N GLU A 420 34.07 8.49 2.88
CA GLU A 420 35.47 8.67 2.49
C GLU A 420 35.82 7.86 1.23
N GLN A 421 35.30 6.63 1.09
CA GLN A 421 35.51 5.81 -0.10
C GLN A 421 34.88 6.38 -1.37
N ARG A 422 33.75 7.10 -1.25
CA ARG A 422 33.10 7.75 -2.41
C ARG A 422 33.87 8.97 -2.92
N LEU A 423 34.59 9.68 -2.05
CA LEU A 423 35.42 10.81 -2.49
C LEU A 423 36.68 10.32 -3.23
N SER A 424 37.27 9.20 -2.82
CA SER A 424 38.44 8.62 -3.50
C SER A 424 38.12 8.10 -4.91
N GLN A 425 36.88 7.66 -5.15
CA GLN A 425 36.47 7.10 -6.45
C GLN A 425 36.15 8.19 -7.49
N VAL A 426 35.72 9.38 -7.05
CA VAL A 426 35.48 10.53 -7.96
C VAL A 426 36.79 11.14 -8.45
N GLU A 427 37.87 11.02 -7.68
CA GLU A 427 39.19 11.56 -8.05
C GLU A 427 39.94 10.64 -9.04
N SER A 428 39.64 9.34 -9.10
CA SER A 428 40.26 8.43 -10.07
C SER A 428 39.66 8.49 -11.49
N ASP A 429 38.43 8.99 -11.65
CA ASP A 429 37.75 9.06 -12.95
C ASP A 429 38.09 10.32 -13.77
N PHE A 430 38.86 11.27 -13.22
CA PHE A 430 39.15 12.55 -13.88
C PHE A 430 40.46 12.59 -14.69
N THR A 431 41.19 11.47 -14.81
CA THR A 431 42.52 11.44 -15.48
C THR A 431 42.60 10.69 -16.81
N GLN A 432 41.50 10.30 -17.44
CA GLN A 432 41.55 9.68 -18.77
C GLN A 432 41.09 10.64 -19.88
N VAL A 433 41.97 11.58 -20.23
CA VAL A 433 41.86 12.39 -21.46
C VAL A 433 42.36 11.54 -22.63
N GLN A 434 41.45 11.13 -23.52
CA GLN A 434 41.74 10.42 -24.76
C GLN A 434 41.72 11.40 -25.93
N GLU A 435 42.86 11.59 -26.60
CA GLU A 435 42.99 12.42 -27.81
C GLU A 435 42.30 11.78 -29.03
N PRO A 436 41.60 12.56 -29.90
CA PRO A 436 40.99 12.00 -31.09
C PRO A 436 41.52 12.66 -32.38
N PHE A 437 42.45 12.05 -33.12
CA PHE A 437 42.56 12.22 -34.58
C PHE A 437 43.31 11.04 -35.24
N ALA A 438 42.61 10.24 -36.05
CA ALA A 438 43.24 9.49 -37.14
C ALA A 438 42.26 9.33 -38.32
N VAL A 439 42.65 9.94 -39.43
CA VAL A 439 42.01 9.94 -40.75
C VAL A 439 42.21 8.58 -41.41
N PHE A 440 41.16 7.98 -41.98
CA PHE A 440 41.27 6.79 -42.85
C PHE A 440 40.87 7.13 -44.30
N GLN A 441 41.79 6.84 -45.23
CA GLN A 441 41.61 6.93 -46.68
C GLN A 441 41.00 5.63 -47.25
N PRO A 442 40.34 5.67 -48.43
CA PRO A 442 39.79 4.47 -49.08
C PRO A 442 40.80 3.85 -50.06
N SER A 443 40.76 2.53 -50.22
CA SER A 443 41.30 1.88 -51.42
C SER A 443 40.33 0.83 -51.96
N LEU A 444 40.26 0.79 -53.29
CA LEU A 444 39.29 0.11 -54.14
C LEU A 444 40.10 -0.75 -55.12
N ALA A 445 39.93 -2.07 -55.08
CA ALA A 445 40.35 -3.07 -56.09
C ALA A 445 40.19 -4.47 -55.44
N ALA A 446 39.87 -5.59 -56.10
CA ALA A 446 39.37 -5.89 -57.42
C ALA A 446 38.93 -7.38 -57.40
N MET A 447 37.94 -7.70 -58.23
CA MET A 447 37.77 -8.90 -59.08
C MET A 447 38.08 -10.34 -58.58
N SER A 448 37.04 -11.17 -58.77
CA SER A 448 36.99 -12.43 -59.57
C SER A 448 36.80 -13.79 -58.88
N GLU A 449 35.91 -14.55 -59.54
CA GLU A 449 35.89 -16.01 -59.75
C GLU A 449 35.08 -16.97 -58.86
N THR A 450 33.81 -17.14 -59.27
CA THR A 450 33.13 -18.35 -59.79
C THR A 450 33.51 -19.79 -59.35
N SER A 451 32.43 -20.57 -59.12
CA SER A 451 32.22 -22.02 -59.40
C SER A 451 32.63 -23.02 -58.30
N SER A 452 31.99 -24.19 -58.07
CA SER A 452 30.70 -24.82 -58.43
C SER A 452 30.66 -26.25 -57.83
N ILE A 453 29.47 -26.88 -57.72
CA ILE A 453 29.16 -28.36 -57.74
C ILE A 453 29.59 -29.19 -56.49
N THR A 454 28.73 -29.88 -55.71
CA THR A 454 28.09 -31.22 -55.94
C THR A 454 27.29 -31.57 -54.64
N GLN A 455 25.98 -31.77 -54.60
CA GLN A 455 25.15 -32.96 -54.93
C GLN A 455 25.40 -34.25 -54.10
N LYS A 456 24.42 -34.64 -53.25
CA LYS A 456 23.82 -36.01 -53.06
C LYS A 456 22.80 -35.98 -51.91
N GLN A 457 21.48 -36.14 -52.16
CA GLN A 457 20.68 -37.40 -52.22
C GLN A 457 20.92 -38.34 -51.03
N ARG A 458 19.96 -38.90 -50.28
CA ARG A 458 18.60 -39.45 -50.53
C ARG A 458 17.93 -39.62 -49.13
N ALA A 459 16.62 -39.39 -48.88
CA ALA A 459 15.42 -40.21 -49.18
C ALA A 459 15.49 -41.66 -48.62
N ALA A 460 14.46 -42.34 -48.09
CA ALA A 460 13.00 -42.18 -48.14
C ALA A 460 12.30 -43.21 -47.20
N GLY A 461 10.97 -43.07 -47.04
CA GLY A 461 10.00 -44.10 -46.60
C GLY A 461 8.93 -43.53 -45.64
N SER A 462 7.78 -42.98 -46.04
CA SER A 462 6.58 -43.54 -46.72
C SER A 462 5.79 -44.51 -45.79
N LEU A 463 4.45 -44.61 -45.74
CA LEU A 463 3.31 -44.10 -46.52
C LEU A 463 1.97 -44.47 -45.83
N GLN A 464 0.86 -43.98 -46.42
CA GLN A 464 -0.58 -44.36 -46.34
C GLN A 464 -1.50 -43.58 -45.39
N GLU A 465 -2.52 -42.79 -45.80
CA GLU A 465 -3.52 -42.78 -46.91
C GLU A 465 -4.91 -43.27 -46.46
N ARG A 466 -5.90 -42.37 -46.40
CA ARG A 466 -7.25 -42.56 -46.98
C ARG A 466 -8.15 -41.32 -46.86
N SER A 467 -8.71 -40.93 -48.00
CA SER A 467 -9.95 -40.15 -48.23
C SER A 467 -11.01 -41.14 -48.80
N PRO A 468 -12.30 -40.80 -49.11
CA PRO A 468 -12.79 -39.51 -49.64
C PRO A 468 -14.27 -39.07 -49.31
N ARG A 469 -14.54 -37.78 -49.60
CA ARG A 469 -15.66 -37.15 -50.38
C ARG A 469 -17.15 -37.44 -50.05
N LEU A 470 -17.95 -36.35 -49.93
CA LEU A 470 -19.15 -36.04 -50.76
C LEU A 470 -19.69 -34.60 -50.49
N GLU A 471 -20.02 -33.91 -51.58
CA GLU A 471 -20.79 -32.65 -51.77
C GLU A 471 -22.19 -33.06 -52.35
N PRO A 472 -23.15 -32.21 -52.84
CA PRO A 472 -23.31 -30.73 -52.87
C PRO A 472 -24.78 -30.19 -52.70
N GLN A 473 -24.97 -28.86 -52.93
CA GLN A 473 -26.13 -28.10 -53.49
C GLN A 473 -26.77 -27.00 -52.59
N ARG A 474 -26.58 -25.70 -52.93
CA ARG A 474 -27.41 -24.75 -53.76
C ARG A 474 -28.51 -24.04 -52.92
N ALA A 475 -28.93 -22.78 -53.06
CA ALA A 475 -28.77 -21.72 -54.08
C ALA A 475 -29.31 -20.36 -53.54
N ARG A 476 -29.13 -19.31 -54.37
CA ARG A 476 -29.77 -17.98 -54.47
C ARG A 476 -29.12 -16.82 -53.69
N SER A 477 -29.10 -15.57 -54.19
CA SER A 477 -29.18 -14.88 -55.50
C SER A 477 -29.52 -13.43 -55.14
N GLY A 478 -28.79 -12.45 -55.68
CA GLY A 478 -29.14 -11.04 -55.53
C GLY A 478 -28.08 -10.11 -56.12
N SER A 479 -28.26 -9.77 -57.39
CA SER A 479 -27.46 -8.88 -58.23
C SER A 479 -28.00 -7.44 -58.23
N GLY A 480 -27.12 -6.43 -58.38
CA GLY A 480 -27.51 -5.07 -58.80
C GLY A 480 -26.42 -3.99 -58.62
N PRO A 481 -25.91 -3.34 -59.69
CA PRO A 481 -24.72 -2.47 -59.68
C PRO A 481 -25.01 -0.97 -59.95
N THR A 482 -24.03 -0.09 -59.70
CA THR A 482 -23.77 1.24 -60.35
C THR A 482 -22.48 1.82 -59.72
N SER A 483 -21.33 1.84 -60.40
CA SER A 483 -20.80 2.82 -61.38
C SER A 483 -20.02 3.99 -60.75
N THR A 484 -18.72 4.03 -61.10
CA THR A 484 -17.87 5.21 -61.43
C THR A 484 -17.68 6.32 -60.38
N ASP A 485 -16.44 6.58 -59.94
CA ASP A 485 -15.62 7.64 -60.55
C ASP A 485 -14.14 7.57 -60.13
N SER A 486 -13.30 8.16 -60.97
CA SER A 486 -11.84 8.12 -61.04
C SER A 486 -11.24 9.50 -60.77
N SER A 487 -10.10 9.60 -60.05
CA SER A 487 -9.05 10.63 -60.24
C SER A 487 -7.88 10.55 -59.22
N PRO A 488 -6.72 11.18 -59.49
CA PRO A 488 -5.42 10.52 -59.32
C PRO A 488 -4.63 10.92 -58.07
N PHE A 489 -3.70 10.02 -57.73
CA PHE A 489 -2.73 10.10 -56.64
C PHE A 489 -1.59 11.09 -57.00
N ASN A 490 -1.37 12.04 -56.11
CA ASN A 490 -0.38 13.11 -56.23
C ASN A 490 0.93 12.68 -55.53
N VAL A 491 2.05 12.82 -56.22
CA VAL A 491 3.41 12.62 -55.69
C VAL A 491 3.91 13.95 -55.12
N PRO A 492 4.56 13.98 -53.94
CA PRO A 492 5.50 15.05 -53.64
C PRO A 492 6.94 14.55 -53.47
N SER A 493 7.82 15.38 -54.02
CA SER A 493 9.25 15.29 -54.15
C SER A 493 10.00 15.34 -52.81
N SER A 494 11.13 14.65 -52.77
CA SER A 494 12.13 14.70 -51.71
C SER A 494 13.04 15.93 -51.88
N GLU A 495 13.14 16.78 -50.85
CA GLU A 495 14.22 17.76 -50.71
C GLU A 495 14.99 17.58 -49.38
N HIS A 496 16.31 17.65 -49.51
CA HIS A 496 17.32 17.63 -48.46
C HIS A 496 17.33 18.93 -47.64
N ALA A 497 17.31 18.83 -46.31
CA ALA A 497 17.92 19.80 -45.40
C ALA A 497 18.12 19.19 -43.99
N GLY A 498 19.18 18.40 -43.81
CA GLY A 498 19.58 17.85 -42.51
C GLY A 498 20.84 18.55 -41.99
N GLY A 499 20.73 19.28 -40.87
CA GLY A 499 21.89 19.89 -40.21
C GLY A 499 21.62 20.73 -38.95
N GLY A 500 20.37 21.15 -38.69
CA GLY A 500 20.06 22.07 -37.57
C GLY A 500 19.60 21.41 -36.26
N ALA A 501 19.12 20.17 -36.29
CA ALA A 501 18.40 19.58 -35.15
C ALA A 501 19.31 19.17 -33.97
N GLN A 502 20.55 18.73 -34.24
CA GLN A 502 21.46 18.28 -33.18
C GLN A 502 22.01 19.42 -32.31
N VAL A 503 22.12 20.65 -32.86
CA VAL A 503 22.63 21.80 -32.10
C VAL A 503 21.60 22.32 -31.10
N VAL A 504 20.30 22.24 -31.43
CA VAL A 504 19.21 22.66 -30.54
C VAL A 504 19.03 21.68 -29.37
N GLU A 505 19.21 20.38 -29.62
CA GLU A 505 19.12 19.36 -28.57
C GLU A 505 20.27 19.46 -27.55
N LEU A 506 21.49 19.76 -28.02
CA LEU A 506 22.64 19.93 -27.15
C LEU A 506 22.53 21.18 -26.26
N ASP A 507 22.02 22.29 -26.81
CA ASP A 507 21.85 23.54 -26.08
C ASP A 507 20.74 23.45 -25.00
N THR A 508 19.74 22.59 -25.23
CA THR A 508 18.70 22.28 -24.25
C THR A 508 19.27 21.46 -23.09
N ARG A 509 20.11 20.46 -23.39
CA ARG A 509 20.80 19.65 -22.36
C ARG A 509 21.76 20.47 -21.49
N VAL A 510 22.48 21.41 -22.08
CA VAL A 510 23.39 22.29 -21.33
C VAL A 510 22.62 23.18 -20.34
N ARG A 511 21.45 23.71 -20.75
CA ARG A 511 20.61 24.52 -19.86
C ARG A 511 20.02 23.73 -18.70
N ASP A 512 19.62 22.49 -18.91
CA ASP A 512 19.08 21.64 -17.85
C ASP A 512 20.16 21.24 -16.83
N LEU A 513 21.37 20.90 -17.30
CA LEU A 513 22.50 20.62 -16.41
C LEU A 513 22.91 21.85 -15.58
N GLN A 514 22.85 23.06 -16.18
CA GLN A 514 23.16 24.28 -15.46
C GLN A 514 22.16 24.55 -14.32
N ARG A 515 20.87 24.29 -14.53
CA ARG A 515 19.83 24.37 -13.49
C ARG A 515 20.07 23.39 -12.35
N GLU A 516 20.47 22.16 -12.66
CA GLU A 516 20.72 21.13 -11.65
C GLU A 516 21.92 21.51 -10.77
N VAL A 517 22.99 22.05 -11.37
CA VAL A 517 24.15 22.57 -10.64
C VAL A 517 23.78 23.74 -9.72
N ASP A 518 22.91 24.65 -10.17
CA ASP A 518 22.48 25.80 -9.36
C ASP A 518 21.59 25.38 -8.18
N LEU A 519 20.72 24.38 -8.35
CA LEU A 519 19.93 23.81 -7.26
C LEU A 519 20.81 23.15 -6.19
N LEU A 520 21.80 22.38 -6.61
CA LEU A 520 22.76 21.76 -5.68
C LEU A 520 23.60 22.79 -4.92
N ARG A 521 23.92 23.93 -5.56
CA ARG A 521 24.61 25.04 -4.88
C ARG A 521 23.75 25.72 -3.81
N MET A 522 22.43 25.78 -4.00
CA MET A 522 21.52 26.33 -2.98
C MET A 522 21.35 25.38 -1.79
N GLU A 523 21.43 24.07 -1.99
CA GLU A 523 21.28 23.07 -0.93
C GLU A 523 22.53 22.95 -0.02
N ILE A 524 23.71 23.32 -0.53
CA ILE A 524 24.98 23.24 0.21
C ILE A 524 25.28 24.52 1.02
N ALA A 525 24.56 25.62 0.76
CA ALA A 525 24.79 26.86 1.50
C ALA A 525 24.30 26.73 2.96
N PRO A 526 25.17 26.89 3.97
CA PRO A 526 24.75 26.83 5.37
C PRO A 526 23.81 28.00 5.69
N PRO A 527 22.79 27.80 6.55
CA PRO A 527 21.84 28.85 6.90
C PRO A 527 22.57 30.03 7.54
N ARG A 528 22.35 31.22 6.98
CA ARG A 528 22.71 32.48 7.64
C ARG A 528 21.73 32.70 8.78
N TYR A 529 22.23 32.67 10.01
CA TYR A 529 21.49 33.12 11.18
C TYR A 529 21.58 34.66 11.21
N GLU A 530 20.45 35.33 11.03
CA GLU A 530 20.22 36.71 11.48
C GLU A 530 19.35 36.70 12.74
#